data_AF-A0A356PF62-F1
#
_entry.id   AF-A0A356PF62-F1
#
_cell.length_a   1.000
_cell.length_b   1.000
_cell.length_c   1.000
_cell.angle_alpha   90.00
_cell.angle_beta   90.00
_cell.angle_gamma   90.00
#
_symmetry.space_group_name_H-M   'P 1'
#
loop_
_entity.id
_entity.type
_entity.pdbx_description
1 polymer ?
#
loop_
_entity_poly.entity_id
_entity_poly.type
_entity_poly.pdbx_seq_one_letter_code
_entity_poly.pdbx_strand_id
1 'polypeptide(L)'
;METKKPSRTRARKPKSENYYKLLGVRDNATQASIKQKYIASVKSFPPETNPEEFEQIRRAYETLRDPLKRREYDFARKYGGKIDKTMEQITKYMETGHYTKAEALVKQLMELMPENHKLHIVLAQIALVQEDIPTFHEQFDIAAENALDQDKPMLMVVKARMLLEEEESEEALQVLDEARSKFPEELNMFLNLYTEAYTDLDREDDLWELILTLVPAPGTETPGDILIFIHWINTMFELEEWSFKSKIQQRIRKLLKLVNTEEDKLMITEALQDEHDGFLEVGRFREAEIYIDLLYYIDSANPETKEKRRQTQELMRVDKEIHKMERDEAVFPPILFHAMEWFYSGYWLPENLELMSMSVPFLDSEAGEDLQIDEMFAQGIVYLRKKYPLLYRRFQNDWDEIFAERIQDLNREARRQLKI
;
A
#
# COMPACT_ATOMS: atom_id res chain seq x y z
N MET A 1 -0.38 -53.15 -15.07
CA MET A 1 0.23 -51.81 -15.10
C MET A 1 -0.26 -51.07 -13.87
N GLU A 2 0.49 -51.14 -12.77
CA GLU A 2 0.22 -50.38 -11.55
C GLU A 2 1.34 -49.36 -11.37
N THR A 3 0.99 -48.09 -11.47
CA THR A 3 1.91 -46.96 -11.38
C THR A 3 2.08 -46.54 -9.92
N LYS A 4 3.22 -46.89 -9.32
CA LYS A 4 3.64 -46.38 -8.00
C LYS A 4 3.95 -44.88 -8.10
N LYS A 5 3.20 -44.05 -7.36
CA LYS A 5 3.49 -42.63 -7.12
C LYS A 5 4.83 -42.46 -6.38
N PRO A 6 5.67 -41.48 -6.76
CA PRO A 6 6.93 -41.23 -6.05
C PRO A 6 6.67 -40.54 -4.70
N SER A 7 7.26 -41.12 -3.65
CA SER A 7 7.33 -40.57 -2.30
C SER A 7 8.05 -39.21 -2.32
N ARG A 8 7.35 -38.15 -1.91
CA ARG A 8 7.94 -36.84 -1.61
C ARG A 8 8.80 -36.96 -0.37
N THR A 9 10.10 -37.21 -0.54
CA THR A 9 11.07 -37.11 0.55
C THR A 9 11.14 -35.64 0.99
N ARG A 10 10.59 -35.33 2.17
CA ARG A 10 10.82 -34.03 2.84
C ARG A 10 12.33 -33.83 2.98
N ALA A 11 12.87 -32.82 2.29
CA ALA A 11 14.25 -32.39 2.49
C ALA A 11 14.44 -32.01 3.98
N ARG A 12 15.27 -32.78 4.69
CA ARG A 12 15.71 -32.43 6.04
C ARG A 12 16.63 -31.21 5.92
N LYS A 13 16.28 -30.11 6.61
CA LYS A 13 17.19 -28.96 6.81
C LYS A 13 18.55 -29.47 7.32
N PRO A 14 19.69 -28.98 6.81
CA PRO A 14 21.01 -29.38 7.30
C PRO A 14 21.14 -28.99 8.78
N LYS A 15 21.48 -29.94 9.64
CA LYS A 15 21.89 -29.65 11.03
C LYS A 15 23.17 -28.82 10.95
N SER A 16 23.13 -27.55 11.35
CA SER A 16 24.36 -26.80 11.61
C SER A 16 25.15 -27.57 12.68
N GLU A 17 26.34 -28.05 12.34
CA GLU A 17 27.16 -28.75 13.31
C GLU A 17 27.67 -27.78 14.37
N ASN A 18 27.48 -28.14 15.63
CA ASN A 18 27.86 -27.32 16.78
C ASN A 18 29.38 -27.11 16.79
N TYR A 19 29.85 -25.85 16.83
CA TYR A 19 31.27 -25.48 16.79
C TYR A 19 32.10 -26.11 17.91
N TYR A 20 31.50 -26.34 19.08
CA TYR A 20 32.16 -27.08 20.17
C TYR A 20 32.37 -28.56 19.82
N LYS A 21 31.41 -29.18 19.11
CA LYS A 21 31.53 -30.57 18.66
C LYS A 21 32.56 -30.70 17.53
N LEU A 22 32.58 -29.75 16.59
CA LEU A 22 33.57 -29.68 15.51
C LEU A 22 35.00 -29.59 16.05
N LEU A 23 35.21 -28.84 17.13
CA LEU A 23 36.51 -28.76 17.82
C LEU A 23 36.73 -29.85 18.88
N GLY A 24 35.76 -30.73 19.13
CA GLY A 24 35.86 -31.78 20.15
C GLY A 24 36.05 -31.24 21.59
N VAL A 25 35.44 -30.09 21.91
CA VAL A 25 35.44 -29.47 23.24
C VAL A 25 34.03 -29.39 23.82
N ARG A 26 33.93 -29.16 25.13
CA ARG A 26 32.67 -28.82 25.81
C ARG A 26 32.40 -27.32 25.70
N ASP A 27 31.14 -26.93 25.88
CA ASP A 27 30.70 -25.51 25.86
C ASP A 27 31.33 -24.66 26.98
N ASN A 28 31.73 -25.27 28.08
CA ASN A 28 32.48 -24.63 29.17
C ASN A 28 34.02 -24.64 28.98
N ALA A 29 34.53 -25.01 27.79
CA ALA A 29 35.97 -25.09 27.56
C ALA A 29 36.65 -23.72 27.65
N THR A 30 37.84 -23.69 28.27
CA THR A 30 38.68 -22.50 28.34
C THR A 30 39.31 -22.17 26.98
N GLN A 31 39.71 -20.92 26.77
CA GLN A 31 40.36 -20.49 25.53
C GLN A 31 41.64 -21.29 25.23
N ALA A 32 42.41 -21.66 26.27
CA ALA A 32 43.56 -22.53 26.12
C ALA A 32 43.20 -23.93 25.60
N SER A 33 42.09 -24.52 26.09
CA SER A 33 41.59 -25.81 25.63
C SER A 33 41.09 -25.77 24.18
N ILE A 34 40.37 -24.71 23.81
CA ILE A 34 39.90 -24.46 22.45
C ILE A 34 41.08 -24.36 21.47
N LYS A 35 42.12 -23.59 21.81
CA LYS A 35 43.35 -23.47 21.00
C LYS A 35 44.10 -24.79 20.87
N GLN A 36 44.27 -25.53 21.97
CA GLN A 36 44.96 -26.82 21.95
C GLN A 36 44.25 -27.83 21.04
N LYS A 37 42.92 -27.87 21.12
CA LYS A 37 42.10 -28.77 20.31
C LYS A 37 42.07 -28.37 18.83
N TYR A 38 42.02 -27.08 18.52
CA TYR A 38 42.18 -26.60 17.14
C TYR A 38 43.52 -27.06 16.52
N ILE A 39 44.64 -26.92 17.23
CA ILE A 39 45.96 -27.38 16.74
C ILE A 39 45.97 -28.89 16.49
N ALA A 40 45.33 -29.68 17.35
CA ALA A 40 45.21 -31.13 17.16
C ALA A 40 44.34 -31.46 15.93
N SER A 41 43.20 -30.80 15.77
CA SER A 41 42.29 -31.00 14.64
C SER A 41 42.93 -30.60 13.30
N VAL A 42 43.69 -29.51 13.23
CA VAL A 42 44.42 -29.10 12.01
C VAL A 42 45.50 -30.13 11.60
N LYS A 43 46.15 -30.78 12.57
CA LYS A 43 47.11 -31.87 12.27
C LYS A 43 46.42 -33.11 11.71
N SER A 44 45.19 -33.39 12.16
CA SER A 44 44.39 -34.52 11.69
C SER A 44 43.70 -34.25 10.36
N PHE A 45 43.38 -32.98 10.06
CA PHE A 45 42.73 -32.53 8.84
C PHE A 45 43.55 -31.42 8.16
N PRO A 46 44.67 -31.76 7.48
CA PRO A 46 45.47 -30.78 6.77
C PRO A 46 44.71 -30.17 5.57
N PRO A 47 44.92 -28.89 5.24
CA PRO A 47 44.20 -28.21 4.17
C PRO A 47 44.47 -28.82 2.77
N GLU A 48 45.62 -29.47 2.58
CA GLU A 48 46.00 -30.11 1.31
C GLU A 48 45.20 -31.38 1.01
N THR A 49 44.78 -32.11 2.05
CA THR A 49 44.10 -33.42 1.92
C THR A 49 42.65 -33.39 2.37
N ASN A 50 42.28 -32.44 3.24
CA ASN A 50 40.93 -32.29 3.83
C ASN A 50 40.53 -30.80 3.86
N PRO A 51 40.42 -30.13 2.69
CA PRO A 51 40.17 -28.68 2.62
C PRO A 51 38.81 -28.27 3.21
N GLU A 52 37.77 -29.09 3.05
CA GLU A 52 36.43 -28.78 3.53
C GLU A 52 36.33 -28.86 5.06
N GLU A 53 36.87 -29.92 5.67
CA GLU A 53 36.92 -30.13 7.11
C GLU A 53 37.81 -29.07 7.78
N PHE A 54 38.94 -28.73 7.15
CA PHE A 54 39.83 -27.69 7.64
C PHE A 54 39.11 -26.33 7.72
N GLU A 55 38.35 -25.95 6.69
CA GLU A 55 37.58 -24.70 6.68
C GLU A 55 36.49 -24.69 7.77
N GLN A 56 35.80 -25.80 8.00
CA GLN A 56 34.81 -25.91 9.09
C GLN A 56 35.45 -25.79 10.48
N ILE A 57 36.59 -26.46 10.71
CA ILE A 57 37.36 -26.39 11.95
C ILE A 57 37.89 -24.96 12.19
N ARG A 58 38.37 -24.31 11.12
CA ARG A 58 38.86 -22.93 11.18
C ARG A 58 37.75 -21.96 11.56
N ARG A 59 36.59 -22.02 10.90
CA ARG A 59 35.43 -21.16 11.24
C ARG A 59 34.95 -21.38 12.68
N ALA A 60 34.90 -22.64 13.13
CA ALA A 60 34.55 -22.96 14.51
C ALA A 60 35.54 -22.36 15.50
N TYR A 61 36.85 -22.44 15.23
CA TYR A 61 37.88 -21.84 16.07
C TYR A 61 37.85 -20.31 16.05
N GLU A 62 37.71 -19.68 14.89
CA GLU A 62 37.64 -18.22 14.76
C GLU A 62 36.45 -17.64 15.54
N THR A 63 35.31 -18.34 15.53
CA THR A 63 34.12 -17.93 16.32
C THR A 63 34.32 -18.15 17.82
N LEU A 64 34.85 -19.31 18.24
CA LEU A 64 34.97 -19.65 19.66
C LEU A 64 36.17 -19.00 20.37
N ARG A 65 37.20 -18.60 19.63
CA ARG A 65 38.40 -17.90 20.15
C ARG A 65 38.08 -16.47 20.60
N ASP A 66 37.21 -15.78 19.87
CA ASP A 66 36.81 -14.41 20.16
C ASP A 66 35.71 -14.40 21.24
N PRO A 67 35.92 -13.77 22.40
CA PRO A 67 34.92 -13.75 23.48
C PRO A 67 33.56 -13.18 23.06
N LEU A 68 33.53 -12.15 22.20
CA LEU A 68 32.29 -11.53 21.74
C LEU A 68 31.55 -12.47 20.78
N LYS A 69 32.25 -12.98 19.76
CA LYS A 69 31.66 -13.93 18.79
C LYS A 69 31.22 -15.23 19.44
N ARG A 70 31.96 -15.71 20.44
CA ARG A 70 31.57 -16.87 21.24
C ARG A 70 30.28 -16.60 22.02
N ARG A 71 30.17 -15.42 22.65
CA ARG A 71 28.96 -15.01 23.38
C ARG A 71 27.75 -14.94 22.45
N GLU A 72 27.89 -14.33 21.28
CA GLU A 72 26.84 -14.25 20.24
C GLU A 72 26.43 -15.64 19.74
N TYR A 73 27.42 -16.49 19.44
CA TYR A 73 27.18 -17.88 19.03
C TYR A 73 26.44 -18.68 20.10
N ASP A 74 26.87 -18.59 21.35
CA ASP A 74 26.25 -19.25 22.49
C ASP A 74 24.82 -18.73 22.72
N PHE A 75 24.62 -17.42 22.58
CA PHE A 75 23.32 -16.77 22.68
C PHE A 75 22.36 -17.29 21.62
N ALA A 76 22.74 -17.22 20.34
CA ALA A 76 21.93 -17.70 19.22
C ALA A 76 21.61 -19.19 19.34
N ARG A 77 22.59 -20.01 19.72
CA ARG A 77 22.40 -21.46 19.90
C ARG A 77 21.47 -21.81 21.05
N LYS A 78 21.55 -21.10 22.18
CA LYS A 78 20.80 -21.42 23.40
C LYS A 78 19.41 -20.81 23.40
N TYR A 79 19.28 -19.59 22.89
CA TYR A 79 18.06 -18.80 23.01
C TYR A 79 17.35 -18.54 21.68
N GLY A 80 18.02 -18.64 20.52
CA GLY A 80 17.44 -18.27 19.22
C GLY A 80 16.07 -18.88 18.94
N GLY A 81 15.95 -20.21 18.96
CA GLY A 81 14.66 -20.87 18.74
C GLY A 81 13.62 -20.68 19.85
N LYS A 82 14.01 -20.18 21.03
CA LYS A 82 13.06 -19.75 22.08
C LYS A 82 12.61 -18.31 21.81
N ILE A 83 13.54 -17.41 21.47
CA ILE A 83 13.28 -16.02 21.11
C ILE A 83 12.29 -15.97 19.96
N ASP A 84 12.53 -16.71 18.86
CA ASP A 84 11.65 -16.72 17.69
C ASP A 84 10.21 -17.10 18.08
N LYS A 85 10.06 -18.17 18.86
CA LYS A 85 8.75 -18.63 19.35
C LYS A 85 8.09 -17.63 20.29
N THR A 86 8.87 -16.97 21.14
CA THR A 86 8.35 -15.96 22.06
C THR A 86 7.92 -14.72 21.29
N MET A 87 8.65 -14.30 20.26
CA MET A 87 8.24 -13.21 19.37
C MET A 87 6.96 -13.56 18.60
N GLU A 88 6.84 -14.76 18.05
CA GLU A 88 5.59 -15.24 17.42
C GLU A 88 4.40 -15.21 18.40
N GLN A 89 4.63 -15.58 19.66
CA GLN A 89 3.60 -15.50 20.71
C GLN A 89 3.23 -14.06 21.08
N ILE A 90 4.22 -13.17 21.15
CA ILE A 90 3.99 -11.73 21.39
C ILE A 90 3.11 -11.18 20.27
N THR A 91 3.49 -11.36 18.99
CA THR A 91 2.71 -10.90 17.84
C THR A 91 1.28 -11.41 17.89
N LYS A 92 1.08 -12.71 18.15
CA LYS A 92 -0.27 -13.29 18.29
C LYS A 92 -1.07 -12.67 19.43
N TYR A 93 -0.43 -12.36 20.57
CA TYR A 93 -1.12 -11.71 21.67
C TYR A 93 -1.48 -10.26 21.36
N MET A 94 -0.63 -9.53 20.64
CA MET A 94 -0.94 -8.19 20.15
C MET A 94 -2.16 -8.23 19.22
N GLU A 95 -2.15 -9.09 18.18
CA GLU A 95 -3.25 -9.24 17.21
C GLU A 95 -4.58 -9.66 17.85
N THR A 96 -4.54 -10.35 18.99
CA THR A 96 -5.74 -10.82 19.70
C THR A 96 -6.12 -9.96 20.90
N GLY A 97 -5.51 -8.78 21.06
CA GLY A 97 -5.82 -7.83 22.13
C GLY A 97 -5.40 -8.27 23.54
N HIS A 98 -4.54 -9.27 23.67
CA HIS A 98 -4.07 -9.79 24.96
C HIS A 98 -2.80 -9.06 25.44
N TYR A 99 -2.85 -7.74 25.50
CA TYR A 99 -1.69 -6.87 25.71
C TYR A 99 -0.91 -7.17 27.00
N THR A 100 -1.59 -7.47 28.11
CA THR A 100 -0.94 -7.84 29.39
C THR A 100 -0.08 -9.10 29.29
N LYS A 101 -0.49 -10.07 28.47
CA LYS A 101 0.29 -11.29 28.22
C LYS A 101 1.47 -11.00 27.30
N ALA A 102 1.26 -10.17 26.28
CA ALA A 102 2.33 -9.71 25.39
C ALA A 102 3.41 -8.97 26.19
N GLU A 103 3.02 -8.02 27.02
CA GLU A 103 3.92 -7.22 27.85
C GLU A 103 4.79 -8.09 28.77
N ALA A 104 4.21 -9.12 29.41
CA ALA A 104 4.95 -10.04 30.25
C ALA A 104 6.03 -10.83 29.47
N LEU A 105 5.73 -11.24 28.24
CA LEU A 105 6.69 -11.92 27.37
C LEU A 105 7.77 -10.97 26.85
N VAL A 106 7.40 -9.73 26.52
CA VAL A 106 8.35 -8.69 26.09
C VAL A 106 9.33 -8.39 27.22
N LYS A 107 8.85 -8.15 28.46
CA LYS A 107 9.71 -7.94 29.64
C LYS A 107 10.68 -9.10 29.86
N GLN A 108 10.21 -10.34 29.69
CA GLN A 108 11.10 -11.51 29.76
C GLN A 108 12.19 -11.51 28.68
N LEU A 109 11.87 -11.09 27.45
CA LEU A 109 12.87 -11.00 26.37
C LEU A 109 13.84 -9.83 26.59
N MET A 110 13.39 -8.73 27.20
CA MET A 110 14.25 -7.58 27.49
C MET A 110 15.35 -7.90 28.51
N GLU A 111 15.12 -8.84 29.44
CA GLU A 111 16.19 -9.35 30.31
C GLU A 111 17.35 -9.98 29.52
N LEU A 112 17.08 -10.46 28.30
CA LEU A 112 18.06 -11.11 27.43
C LEU A 112 18.61 -10.16 26.36
N MET A 113 17.79 -9.23 25.88
CA MET A 113 18.08 -8.34 24.74
C MET A 113 17.57 -6.92 25.02
N PRO A 114 18.15 -6.19 25.98
CA PRO A 114 17.66 -4.86 26.37
C PRO A 114 17.83 -3.82 25.26
N GLU A 115 18.78 -3.99 24.33
CA GLU A 115 19.05 -3.03 23.24
C GLU A 115 18.21 -3.33 21.98
N ASN A 116 17.30 -4.31 22.02
CA ASN A 116 16.51 -4.67 20.85
C ASN A 116 15.37 -3.67 20.64
N HIS A 117 15.57 -2.72 19.72
CA HIS A 117 14.59 -1.67 19.40
C HIS A 117 13.18 -2.22 19.07
N LYS A 118 13.06 -3.43 18.51
CA LYS A 118 11.74 -4.03 18.21
C LYS A 118 10.93 -4.32 19.46
N LEU A 119 11.58 -4.71 20.55
CA LEU A 119 10.90 -4.95 21.84
C LEU A 119 10.35 -3.65 22.41
N HIS A 120 11.11 -2.56 22.26
CA HIS A 120 10.67 -1.22 22.67
C HIS A 120 9.49 -0.72 21.84
N ILE A 121 9.48 -0.93 20.51
CA ILE A 121 8.33 -0.58 19.66
C ILE A 121 7.07 -1.34 20.12
N VAL A 122 7.18 -2.63 20.46
CA VAL A 122 6.03 -3.39 21.00
C VAL A 122 5.56 -2.82 22.35
N LEU A 123 6.48 -2.44 23.25
CA LEU A 123 6.07 -1.77 24.50
C LEU A 123 5.42 -0.42 24.24
N ALA A 124 5.91 0.34 23.27
CA ALA A 124 5.30 1.60 22.86
C ALA A 124 3.86 1.36 22.39
N GLN A 125 3.63 0.37 21.53
CA GLN A 125 2.28 0.01 21.07
C GLN A 125 1.36 -0.36 22.23
N ILE A 126 1.85 -1.16 23.19
CA ILE A 126 1.07 -1.52 24.38
C ILE A 126 0.73 -0.29 25.21
N ALA A 127 1.69 0.64 25.37
CA ALA A 127 1.47 1.88 26.12
C ALA A 127 0.44 2.78 25.43
N LEU A 128 0.50 2.90 24.10
CA LEU A 128 -0.43 3.70 23.32
C LEU A 128 -1.86 3.19 23.44
N VAL A 129 -2.09 1.88 23.30
CA VAL A 129 -3.41 1.25 23.50
C VAL A 129 -3.91 1.40 24.96
N GLN A 130 -3.01 1.68 25.90
CA GLN A 130 -3.35 1.97 27.30
C GLN A 130 -3.50 3.47 27.58
N GLU A 131 -3.49 4.31 26.53
CA GLU A 131 -3.55 5.78 26.60
C GLU A 131 -2.39 6.39 27.41
N ASP A 132 -1.25 5.69 27.51
CA ASP A 132 -0.03 6.17 28.16
C ASP A 132 0.95 6.76 27.13
N ILE A 133 0.57 7.91 26.59
CA ILE A 133 1.34 8.67 25.59
C ILE A 133 2.78 8.99 26.05
N PRO A 134 3.04 9.39 27.32
CA PRO A 134 4.40 9.60 27.79
C PRO A 134 5.28 8.34 27.68
N THR A 135 4.78 7.19 28.12
CA THR A 135 5.52 5.93 28.01
C THR A 135 5.69 5.51 26.55
N PHE A 136 4.69 5.73 25.69
CA PHE A 136 4.81 5.52 24.25
C PHE A 136 6.00 6.27 23.65
N HIS A 137 6.11 7.58 23.94
CA HIS A 137 7.23 8.38 23.46
C HIS A 137 8.57 7.92 24.03
N GLU A 138 8.66 7.64 25.34
CA GLU A 138 9.88 7.15 25.98
C GLU A 138 10.40 5.87 25.33
N GLN A 139 9.51 4.90 25.07
CA GLN A 139 9.91 3.66 24.42
C GLN A 139 10.38 3.86 22.97
N PHE A 140 9.76 4.79 22.23
CA PHE A 140 10.24 5.16 20.90
C PHE A 140 11.59 5.85 20.91
N ASP A 141 11.85 6.71 21.89
CA ASP A 141 13.13 7.39 22.02
C ASP A 141 14.25 6.37 22.30
N ILE A 142 14.00 5.40 23.20
CA ILE A 142 14.94 4.29 23.46
C ILE A 142 15.14 3.44 22.19
N ALA A 143 14.06 3.14 21.45
CA ALA A 143 14.15 2.40 20.20
C ALA A 143 15.04 3.14 19.17
N ALA A 144 14.87 4.45 19.06
CA ALA A 144 15.63 5.30 18.14
C ALA A 144 17.11 5.46 18.55
N GLU A 145 17.42 5.50 19.84
CA GLU A 145 18.80 5.54 20.35
C GLU A 145 19.60 4.27 19.98
N ASN A 146 18.92 3.13 19.93
CA ASN A 146 19.53 1.82 19.63
C ASN A 146 19.43 1.42 18.14
N ALA A 147 18.80 2.25 17.30
CA ALA A 147 18.66 2.01 15.87
C ALA A 147 19.81 2.65 15.07
N LEU A 148 20.06 2.13 13.87
CA LEU A 148 21.01 2.75 12.95
C LEU A 148 20.44 4.07 12.43
N ASP A 149 21.30 5.05 12.16
CA ASP A 149 20.87 6.38 11.70
C ASP A 149 20.00 6.31 10.43
N GLN A 150 20.33 5.40 9.51
CA GLN A 150 19.55 5.16 8.28
C GLN A 150 18.13 4.62 8.52
N ASP A 151 17.87 4.01 9.68
CA ASP A 151 16.57 3.42 10.01
C ASP A 151 15.66 4.40 10.76
N LYS A 152 16.22 5.51 11.26
CA LYS A 152 15.49 6.51 12.07
C LYS A 152 14.33 7.20 11.33
N PRO A 153 14.42 7.56 10.03
CA PRO A 153 13.28 8.09 9.30
C PRO A 153 12.09 7.12 9.30
N MET A 154 12.36 5.82 9.05
CA MET A 154 11.32 4.79 9.08
C MET A 154 10.72 4.64 10.48
N LEU A 155 11.51 4.76 11.55
CA LEU A 155 10.97 4.75 12.92
C LEU A 155 10.00 5.91 13.17
N MET A 156 10.24 7.10 12.62
CA MET A 156 9.31 8.22 12.70
C MET A 156 8.01 7.94 11.94
N VAL A 157 8.09 7.32 10.76
CA VAL A 157 6.90 6.85 10.01
C VAL A 157 6.08 5.88 10.86
N VAL A 158 6.73 4.88 11.47
CA VAL A 158 6.04 3.90 12.33
C VAL A 158 5.40 4.60 13.53
N LYS A 159 6.12 5.51 14.19
CA LYS A 159 5.62 6.28 15.34
C LYS A 159 4.38 7.09 14.98
N ALA A 160 4.42 7.87 13.89
CA ALA A 160 3.29 8.67 13.43
C ALA A 160 2.10 7.80 13.00
N ARG A 161 2.33 6.70 12.26
CA ARG A 161 1.26 5.77 11.86
C ARG A 161 0.55 5.15 13.06
N MET A 162 1.30 4.75 14.09
CA MET A 162 0.69 4.17 15.30
C MET A 162 -0.21 5.19 16.01
N LEU A 163 0.20 6.46 16.07
CA LEU A 163 -0.62 7.52 16.66
C LEU A 163 -1.91 7.74 15.86
N LEU A 164 -1.82 7.78 14.52
CA LEU A 164 -3.01 7.91 13.66
C LEU A 164 -3.98 6.73 13.79
N GLU A 165 -3.46 5.50 13.89
CA GLU A 165 -4.30 4.31 14.10
C GLU A 165 -5.10 4.33 15.41
N GLU A 166 -4.62 5.06 16.42
CA GLU A 166 -5.28 5.24 17.72
C GLU A 166 -5.95 6.63 17.85
N GLU A 167 -6.20 7.31 16.73
CA GLU A 167 -6.89 8.61 16.62
C GLU A 167 -6.17 9.79 17.35
N GLU A 168 -4.87 9.65 17.63
CA GLU A 168 -4.01 10.67 18.25
C GLU A 168 -3.35 11.58 17.18
N SER A 169 -4.18 12.23 16.36
CA SER A 169 -3.72 12.92 15.14
C SER A 169 -2.90 14.19 15.41
N GLU A 170 -3.12 14.89 16.53
CA GLU A 170 -2.28 16.06 16.91
C GLU A 170 -0.86 15.64 17.31
N GLU A 171 -0.73 14.56 18.07
CA GLU A 171 0.54 13.93 18.45
C GLU A 171 1.26 13.42 17.20
N ALA A 172 0.51 12.82 16.25
CA ALA A 172 1.06 12.39 14.97
C ALA A 172 1.65 13.58 14.19
N LEU A 173 0.93 14.71 14.10
CA LEU A 173 1.44 15.93 13.44
C LEU A 173 2.74 16.43 14.08
N GLN A 174 2.86 16.41 15.42
CA GLN A 174 4.09 16.80 16.11
C GLN A 174 5.27 15.90 15.72
N VAL A 175 5.05 14.58 15.64
CA VAL A 175 6.05 13.61 15.19
C VAL A 175 6.44 13.85 13.72
N LEU A 176 5.46 14.12 12.86
CA LEU A 176 5.71 14.40 11.44
C LEU A 176 6.49 15.70 11.23
N ASP A 177 6.22 16.73 12.02
CA ASP A 177 6.96 17.99 12.02
C ASP A 177 8.40 17.81 12.49
N GLU A 178 8.60 17.04 13.57
CA GLU A 178 9.92 16.65 14.05
C GLU A 178 10.68 15.87 12.97
N ALA A 179 10.03 14.89 12.34
CA ALA A 179 10.60 14.06 11.30
C ALA A 179 11.04 14.89 10.08
N ARG A 180 10.18 15.80 9.62
CA ARG A 180 10.48 16.76 8.54
C ARG A 180 11.66 17.65 8.88
N SER A 181 11.76 18.13 10.13
CA SER A 181 12.89 18.96 10.56
C SER A 181 14.21 18.18 10.65
N LYS A 182 14.17 16.91 11.07
CA LYS A 182 15.37 16.08 11.27
C LYS A 182 15.84 15.39 9.99
N PHE A 183 14.91 15.01 9.12
CA PHE A 183 15.14 14.22 7.91
C PHE A 183 14.52 14.89 6.68
N PRO A 184 14.93 16.12 6.32
CA PRO A 184 14.34 16.85 5.20
C PRO A 184 14.51 16.15 3.84
N GLU A 185 15.58 15.37 3.67
CA GLU A 185 15.83 14.60 2.44
C GLU A 185 14.89 13.39 2.29
N GLU A 186 14.27 12.94 3.37
CA GLU A 186 13.36 11.78 3.41
C GLU A 186 11.88 12.23 3.49
N LEU A 187 11.61 13.49 3.16
CA LEU A 187 10.29 14.12 3.31
C LEU A 187 9.16 13.28 2.69
N ASN A 188 9.43 12.65 1.55
CA ASN A 188 8.49 11.80 0.83
C ASN A 188 7.96 10.63 1.67
N MET A 189 8.70 10.15 2.66
CA MET A 189 8.24 9.08 3.57
C MET A 189 7.08 9.51 4.47
N PHE A 190 6.92 10.81 4.68
CA PHE A 190 5.98 11.38 5.67
C PHE A 190 4.78 12.06 5.02
N LEU A 191 4.87 12.46 3.74
CA LEU A 191 3.87 13.30 3.07
C LEU A 191 2.44 12.76 3.20
N ASN A 192 2.23 11.48 2.88
CA ASN A 192 0.89 10.89 2.91
C ASN A 192 0.26 10.85 4.31
N LEU A 193 1.08 10.81 5.37
CA LEU A 193 0.60 10.81 6.75
C LEU A 193 0.07 12.19 7.19
N TYR A 194 0.56 13.28 6.57
CA TYR A 194 -0.03 14.60 6.82
C TYR A 194 -1.46 14.67 6.30
N THR A 195 -1.75 14.13 5.11
CA THR A 195 -3.12 14.13 4.57
C THR A 195 -4.09 13.44 5.53
N GLU A 196 -3.74 12.25 6.01
CA GLU A 196 -4.53 11.49 6.99
C GLU A 196 -4.73 12.31 8.28
N ALA A 197 -3.63 12.77 8.90
CA ALA A 197 -3.67 13.51 10.15
C ALA A 197 -4.50 14.81 10.10
N TYR A 198 -4.36 15.60 9.03
CA TYR A 198 -5.11 16.85 8.88
C TYR A 198 -6.58 16.61 8.53
N THR A 199 -6.90 15.51 7.83
CA THR A 199 -8.29 15.14 7.52
C THR A 199 -9.03 14.71 8.79
N ASP A 200 -8.39 13.90 9.65
CA ASP A 200 -8.99 13.49 10.93
C ASP A 200 -9.28 14.68 11.86
N LEU A 201 -8.52 15.76 11.71
CA LEU A 201 -8.64 16.97 12.52
C LEU A 201 -9.56 18.04 11.90
N ASP A 202 -10.17 17.80 10.74
CA ASP A 202 -10.93 18.80 9.96
C ASP A 202 -10.12 20.09 9.72
N ARG A 203 -8.83 19.94 9.37
CA ARG A 203 -7.86 21.04 9.19
C ARG A 203 -7.28 21.07 7.77
N GLU A 204 -8.15 20.93 6.77
CA GLU A 204 -7.79 20.87 5.35
C GLU A 204 -7.09 22.14 4.85
N ASP A 205 -7.50 23.31 5.35
CA ASP A 205 -6.87 24.60 5.01
C ASP A 205 -5.39 24.63 5.46
N ASP A 206 -5.09 24.09 6.64
CA ASP A 206 -3.73 24.01 7.18
C ASP A 206 -2.88 23.02 6.37
N LEU A 207 -3.45 21.88 5.95
CA LEU A 207 -2.80 20.94 5.04
C LEU A 207 -2.44 21.63 3.72
N TRP A 208 -3.38 22.39 3.14
CA TRP A 208 -3.14 23.10 1.88
C TRP A 208 -2.00 24.10 2.01
N GLU A 209 -2.00 24.92 3.07
CA GLU A 209 -0.91 25.87 3.34
C GLU A 209 0.43 25.15 3.58
N LEU A 210 0.43 24.05 4.32
CA LEU A 210 1.61 23.21 4.50
C LEU A 210 2.17 22.77 3.14
N ILE A 211 1.35 22.19 2.27
CA ILE A 211 1.81 21.73 0.95
C ILE A 211 2.41 22.86 0.14
N LEU A 212 1.82 24.05 0.17
CA LEU A 212 2.37 25.22 -0.54
C LEU A 212 3.75 25.63 0.00
N THR A 213 4.07 25.36 1.27
CA THR A 213 5.41 25.58 1.83
C THR A 213 6.42 24.52 1.40
N LEU A 214 5.97 23.30 1.11
CA LEU A 214 6.83 22.19 0.70
C LEU A 214 7.17 22.22 -0.78
N VAL A 215 6.26 22.71 -1.62
CA VAL A 215 6.48 22.81 -3.07
C VAL A 215 7.62 23.79 -3.37
N PRO A 216 8.67 23.38 -4.13
CA PRO A 216 9.78 24.25 -4.46
C PRO A 216 9.35 25.57 -5.11
N ALA A 217 10.14 26.63 -4.92
CA ALA A 217 9.90 27.91 -5.58
C ALA A 217 10.00 27.76 -7.11
N PRO A 218 9.23 28.53 -7.90
CA PRO A 218 9.31 28.45 -9.37
C PRO A 218 10.74 28.63 -9.89
N GLY A 219 11.23 27.63 -10.63
CA GLY A 219 12.57 27.62 -11.22
C GLY A 219 13.66 27.05 -10.31
N THR A 220 13.33 26.62 -9.09
CA THR A 220 14.25 25.88 -8.21
C THR A 220 13.94 24.39 -8.19
N GLU A 221 12.86 23.95 -8.84
CA GLU A 221 12.50 22.54 -8.97
C GLU A 221 13.56 21.69 -9.70
N THR A 222 13.67 20.44 -9.29
CA THR A 222 14.52 19.39 -9.84
C THR A 222 13.66 18.15 -10.17
N PRO A 223 14.14 17.20 -11.00
CA PRO A 223 13.43 15.94 -11.22
C PRO A 223 13.08 15.17 -9.94
N GLY A 224 13.94 15.23 -8.91
CA GLY A 224 13.73 14.56 -7.62
C GLY A 224 12.54 15.10 -6.83
N ASP A 225 12.05 16.31 -7.13
CA ASP A 225 10.90 16.90 -6.45
C ASP A 225 9.55 16.30 -6.91
N ILE A 226 9.54 15.36 -7.86
CA ILE A 226 8.31 14.82 -8.45
C ILE A 226 7.32 14.31 -7.40
N LEU A 227 7.80 13.66 -6.33
CA LEU A 227 6.94 13.13 -5.27
C LEU A 227 6.21 14.24 -4.48
N ILE A 228 6.86 15.39 -4.27
CA ILE A 228 6.24 16.57 -3.66
C ILE A 228 5.14 17.12 -4.58
N PHE A 229 5.38 17.13 -5.90
CA PHE A 229 4.40 17.58 -6.88
C PHE A 229 3.22 16.63 -7.04
N ILE A 230 3.46 15.32 -6.98
CA ILE A 230 2.40 14.28 -6.95
C ILE A 230 1.54 14.49 -5.71
N HIS A 231 2.17 14.67 -4.55
CA HIS A 231 1.43 14.94 -3.32
C HIS A 231 0.63 16.24 -3.41
N TRP A 232 1.16 17.31 -4.03
CA TRP A 232 0.39 18.53 -4.29
C TRP A 232 -0.83 18.32 -5.19
N ILE A 233 -0.73 17.46 -6.23
CA ILE A 233 -1.89 17.05 -7.03
C ILE A 233 -2.89 16.29 -6.17
N ASN A 234 -2.44 15.30 -5.40
CA ASN A 234 -3.31 14.43 -4.61
C ASN A 234 -4.05 15.23 -3.54
N THR A 235 -3.37 16.13 -2.82
CA THR A 235 -4.05 17.07 -1.90
C THR A 235 -5.07 17.93 -2.62
N MET A 236 -4.78 18.41 -3.84
CA MET A 236 -5.78 19.15 -4.63
C MET A 236 -7.01 18.30 -4.97
N PHE A 237 -6.85 16.98 -5.17
CA PHE A 237 -7.97 16.08 -5.41
C PHE A 237 -8.81 15.89 -4.16
N GLU A 238 -8.18 15.58 -3.03
CA GLU A 238 -8.86 15.33 -1.75
C GLU A 238 -9.59 16.58 -1.24
N LEU A 239 -8.99 17.76 -1.39
CA LEU A 239 -9.58 19.04 -0.95
C LEU A 239 -10.49 19.71 -2.00
N GLU A 240 -10.75 19.03 -3.12
CA GLU A 240 -11.51 19.56 -4.27
C GLU A 240 -11.02 20.93 -4.81
N GLU A 241 -9.74 21.26 -4.64
CA GLU A 241 -9.12 22.52 -5.04
C GLU A 241 -8.83 22.62 -6.56
N TRP A 242 -9.79 22.17 -7.37
CA TRP A 242 -9.72 22.06 -8.82
C TRP A 242 -9.38 23.37 -9.54
N SER A 243 -9.55 24.51 -8.88
CA SER A 243 -9.14 25.83 -9.36
C SER A 243 -7.63 25.89 -9.65
N PHE A 244 -6.82 25.13 -8.92
CA PHE A 244 -5.36 25.09 -9.03
C PHE A 244 -4.85 24.12 -10.10
N LYS A 245 -5.69 23.21 -10.64
CA LYS A 245 -5.31 22.15 -11.60
C LYS A 245 -4.37 22.65 -12.70
N SER A 246 -4.72 23.75 -13.36
CA SER A 246 -3.94 24.29 -14.48
C SER A 246 -2.56 24.79 -14.05
N LYS A 247 -2.46 25.41 -12.86
CA LYS A 247 -1.21 25.92 -12.29
C LYS A 247 -0.28 24.76 -11.93
N ILE A 248 -0.82 23.74 -11.26
CA ILE A 248 -0.06 22.55 -10.84
C ILE A 248 0.48 21.80 -12.06
N GLN A 249 -0.40 21.48 -13.03
CA GLN A 249 0.01 20.82 -14.28
C GLN A 249 1.09 21.61 -15.03
N GLN A 250 1.01 22.94 -15.05
CA GLN A 250 2.04 23.77 -15.68
C GLN A 250 3.39 23.67 -14.96
N ARG A 251 3.40 23.68 -13.62
CA ARG A 251 4.63 23.51 -12.83
C ARG A 251 5.25 22.14 -13.06
N ILE A 252 4.45 21.07 -13.06
CA ILE A 252 4.96 19.72 -13.30
C ILE A 252 5.53 19.59 -14.71
N ARG A 253 4.85 20.10 -15.74
CA ARG A 253 5.42 20.12 -17.10
C ARG A 253 6.75 20.88 -17.21
N LYS A 254 7.01 21.86 -16.34
CA LYS A 254 8.33 22.52 -16.27
C LYS A 254 9.36 21.59 -15.65
N LEU A 255 9.04 20.94 -14.53
CA LEU A 255 9.89 19.91 -13.91
C LEU A 255 10.21 18.79 -14.90
N LEU A 256 9.22 18.24 -15.60
CA LEU A 256 9.40 17.15 -16.56
C LEU A 256 10.35 17.52 -17.73
N LYS A 257 10.52 18.81 -18.05
CA LYS A 257 11.48 19.27 -19.06
C LYS A 257 12.94 19.26 -18.58
N LEU A 258 13.15 19.22 -17.26
CA LEU A 258 14.48 19.19 -16.65
C LEU A 258 15.07 17.78 -16.63
N VAL A 259 14.22 16.76 -16.83
CA VAL A 259 14.61 15.35 -16.89
C VAL A 259 15.59 15.13 -18.04
N ASN A 260 16.79 14.68 -17.70
CA ASN A 260 17.88 14.50 -18.66
C ASN A 260 18.66 13.19 -18.46
N THR A 261 18.37 12.43 -17.40
CA THR A 261 18.94 11.11 -17.16
C THR A 261 17.88 10.02 -17.35
N GLU A 262 18.31 8.81 -17.69
CA GLU A 262 17.41 7.64 -17.76
C GLU A 262 16.88 7.24 -16.38
N GLU A 263 17.66 7.50 -15.32
CA GLU A 263 17.27 7.22 -13.93
C GLU A 263 16.12 8.13 -13.48
N ASP A 264 16.25 9.44 -13.71
CA ASP A 264 15.17 10.41 -13.45
C ASP A 264 13.92 10.08 -14.26
N LYS A 265 14.11 9.73 -15.55
CA LYS A 265 12.99 9.36 -16.42
C LYS A 265 12.27 8.15 -15.87
N LEU A 266 12.99 7.08 -15.51
CA LEU A 266 12.42 5.85 -14.97
C LEU A 266 11.63 6.13 -13.69
N MET A 267 12.25 6.79 -12.71
CA MET A 267 11.65 7.15 -11.43
C MET A 267 10.34 7.92 -11.62
N ILE A 268 10.34 8.94 -12.48
CA ILE A 268 9.15 9.77 -12.73
C ILE A 268 8.07 8.98 -13.47
N THR A 269 8.45 8.17 -14.46
CA THR A 269 7.47 7.36 -15.20
C THR A 269 6.80 6.32 -14.31
N GLU A 270 7.56 5.67 -13.42
CA GLU A 270 7.02 4.73 -12.43
C GLU A 270 6.08 5.44 -11.46
N ALA A 271 6.51 6.56 -10.86
CA ALA A 271 5.67 7.30 -9.92
C ALA A 271 4.36 7.82 -10.55
N LEU A 272 4.40 8.35 -11.78
CA LEU A 272 3.18 8.79 -12.48
C LEU A 272 2.29 7.61 -12.91
N GLN A 273 2.89 6.46 -13.20
CA GLN A 273 2.16 5.26 -13.57
C GLN A 273 1.44 4.64 -12.38
N ASP A 274 2.11 4.56 -11.23
CA ASP A 274 1.55 4.01 -9.99
C ASP A 274 0.32 4.83 -9.54
N GLU A 275 0.43 6.16 -9.56
CA GLU A 275 -0.70 7.05 -9.27
C GLU A 275 -1.85 6.86 -10.28
N HIS A 276 -1.54 6.82 -11.57
CA HIS A 276 -2.55 6.56 -12.60
C HIS A 276 -3.31 5.25 -12.34
N ASP A 277 -2.58 4.16 -12.08
CA ASP A 277 -3.15 2.84 -11.90
C ASP A 277 -3.96 2.76 -10.62
N GLY A 278 -3.48 3.34 -9.53
CA GLY A 278 -4.22 3.45 -8.27
C GLY A 278 -5.58 4.14 -8.44
N PHE A 279 -5.62 5.30 -9.11
CA PHE A 279 -6.89 5.99 -9.38
C PHE A 279 -7.78 5.22 -10.35
N LEU A 280 -7.20 4.55 -11.35
CA LEU A 280 -7.97 3.78 -12.32
C LEU A 280 -8.63 2.56 -11.68
N GLU A 281 -7.94 1.86 -10.78
CA GLU A 281 -8.43 0.66 -10.07
C GLU A 281 -9.70 0.94 -9.27
N VAL A 282 -9.82 2.14 -8.69
CA VAL A 282 -11.00 2.56 -7.90
C VAL A 282 -12.04 3.34 -8.71
N GLY A 283 -11.87 3.43 -10.03
CA GLY A 283 -12.83 4.12 -10.92
C GLY A 283 -12.77 5.65 -10.88
N ARG A 284 -11.68 6.24 -10.37
CA ARG A 284 -11.46 7.71 -10.35
C ARG A 284 -10.81 8.16 -11.66
N PHE A 285 -11.59 8.13 -12.74
CA PHE A 285 -11.09 8.34 -14.10
C PHE A 285 -10.61 9.77 -14.39
N ARG A 286 -11.16 10.77 -13.69
CA ARG A 286 -10.78 12.18 -13.87
C ARG A 286 -9.37 12.46 -13.36
N GLU A 287 -9.02 11.85 -12.24
CA GLU A 287 -7.73 11.88 -11.58
C GLU A 287 -6.71 11.08 -12.40
N ALA A 288 -7.07 9.85 -12.79
CA ALA A 288 -6.26 9.02 -13.68
C ALA A 288 -5.92 9.76 -14.99
N GLU A 289 -6.87 10.47 -15.61
CA GLU A 289 -6.63 11.25 -16.83
C GLU A 289 -5.49 12.28 -16.67
N ILE A 290 -5.36 12.90 -15.50
CA ILE A 290 -4.31 13.88 -15.22
C ILE A 290 -2.94 13.22 -15.23
N TYR A 291 -2.81 12.08 -14.56
CA TYR A 291 -1.54 11.35 -14.48
C TYR A 291 -1.11 10.75 -15.81
N ILE A 292 -2.04 10.16 -16.58
CA ILE A 292 -1.67 9.60 -17.90
C ILE A 292 -1.31 10.68 -18.93
N ASP A 293 -1.88 11.88 -18.81
CA ASP A 293 -1.48 13.02 -19.63
C ASP A 293 -0.06 13.50 -19.29
N LEU A 294 0.33 13.46 -18.02
CA LEU A 294 1.69 13.78 -17.57
C LEU A 294 2.68 12.68 -17.98
N LEU A 295 2.32 11.41 -17.83
CA LEU A 295 3.13 10.27 -18.27
C LEU A 295 3.34 10.32 -19.79
N TYR A 296 2.29 10.58 -20.56
CA TYR A 296 2.40 10.76 -22.01
C TYR A 296 3.24 11.97 -22.40
N TYR A 297 3.27 13.04 -21.60
CA TYR A 297 4.11 14.20 -21.88
C TYR A 297 5.60 13.84 -21.90
N ILE A 298 6.06 13.00 -20.96
CA ILE A 298 7.46 12.60 -20.84
C ILE A 298 7.79 11.33 -21.66
N ASP A 299 6.81 10.47 -21.90
CA ASP A 299 7.01 9.18 -22.58
C ASP A 299 6.12 9.01 -23.84
N SER A 300 5.95 10.08 -24.60
CA SER A 300 5.08 10.13 -25.80
C SER A 300 5.46 9.16 -26.92
N ALA A 301 6.67 8.60 -26.91
CA ALA A 301 7.13 7.63 -27.90
C ALA A 301 6.60 6.21 -27.63
N ASN A 302 6.32 5.88 -26.37
CA ASN A 302 5.93 4.55 -25.94
C ASN A 302 4.51 4.18 -26.42
N PRO A 303 4.34 3.09 -27.18
CA PRO A 303 3.04 2.62 -27.64
C PRO A 303 2.09 2.24 -26.50
N GLU A 304 2.61 1.69 -25.41
CA GLU A 304 1.81 1.29 -24.24
C GLU A 304 1.21 2.52 -23.57
N THR A 305 2.02 3.55 -23.33
CA THR A 305 1.56 4.84 -22.78
C THR A 305 0.49 5.49 -23.67
N LYS A 306 0.63 5.41 -25.01
CA LYS A 306 -0.38 5.92 -25.94
C LYS A 306 -1.71 5.19 -25.83
N GLU A 307 -1.66 3.87 -25.76
CA GLU A 307 -2.86 3.06 -25.68
C GLU A 307 -3.56 3.22 -24.33
N LYS A 308 -2.79 3.20 -23.23
CA LYS A 308 -3.29 3.46 -21.88
C LYS A 308 -3.98 4.82 -21.80
N ARG A 309 -3.35 5.87 -22.34
CA ARG A 309 -3.96 7.21 -22.46
C ARG A 309 -5.28 7.19 -23.22
N ARG A 310 -5.33 6.50 -24.36
CA ARG A 310 -6.54 6.40 -25.18
C ARG A 310 -7.67 5.74 -24.39
N GLN A 311 -7.38 4.65 -23.69
CA GLN A 311 -8.34 3.90 -22.88
C GLN A 311 -8.85 4.74 -21.69
N THR A 312 -7.96 5.38 -20.93
CA THR A 312 -8.35 6.24 -19.80
C THR A 312 -9.23 7.40 -20.25
N GLN A 313 -8.92 8.02 -21.39
CA GLN A 313 -9.75 9.09 -21.96
C GLN A 313 -11.12 8.61 -22.45
N GLU A 314 -11.21 7.37 -22.93
CA GLU A 314 -12.49 6.76 -23.30
C GLU A 314 -13.36 6.54 -22.06
N LEU A 315 -12.79 5.97 -20.99
CA LEU A 315 -13.46 5.75 -19.71
C LEU A 315 -13.93 7.08 -19.09
N MET A 316 -13.05 8.08 -19.02
CA MET A 316 -13.38 9.41 -18.48
C MET A 316 -14.52 10.10 -19.23
N ARG A 317 -14.65 9.89 -20.55
CA ARG A 317 -15.75 10.47 -21.32
C ARG A 317 -17.09 9.79 -21.03
N VAL A 318 -17.08 8.47 -20.81
CA VAL A 318 -18.27 7.70 -20.43
C VAL A 318 -18.68 8.06 -18.99
N ASP A 319 -17.73 8.09 -18.07
CA ASP A 319 -17.92 8.53 -16.69
C ASP A 319 -18.56 9.93 -16.61
N LYS A 320 -18.11 10.86 -17.46
CA LYS A 320 -18.72 12.19 -17.59
C LYS A 320 -20.15 12.18 -18.11
N GLU A 321 -20.55 11.21 -18.94
CA GLU A 321 -21.95 11.06 -19.34
C GLU A 321 -22.80 10.53 -18.18
N ILE A 322 -22.30 9.60 -17.38
CA ILE A 322 -22.98 9.09 -16.17
C ILE A 322 -23.23 10.22 -15.16
N HIS A 323 -22.20 10.98 -14.79
CA HIS A 323 -22.35 12.14 -13.88
C HIS A 323 -23.30 13.22 -14.41
N LYS A 324 -23.48 13.33 -15.73
CA LYS A 324 -24.49 14.23 -16.31
C LYS A 324 -25.89 13.64 -16.20
N MET A 325 -26.04 12.32 -16.36
CA MET A 325 -27.31 11.62 -16.20
C MET A 325 -27.84 11.71 -14.77
N GLU A 326 -26.96 11.62 -13.76
CA GLU A 326 -27.32 11.77 -12.34
C GLU A 326 -28.07 13.09 -12.04
N ARG A 327 -27.75 14.15 -12.79
CA ARG A 327 -28.33 15.49 -12.63
C ARG A 327 -29.45 15.79 -13.61
N ASP A 328 -29.79 14.84 -14.48
CA ASP A 328 -30.78 14.99 -15.53
C ASP A 328 -32.11 14.39 -15.08
N GLU A 329 -33.00 15.23 -14.57
CA GLU A 329 -34.33 14.83 -14.05
C GLU A 329 -35.22 14.11 -15.08
N ALA A 330 -34.90 14.22 -16.37
CA ALA A 330 -35.60 13.52 -17.44
C ALA A 330 -35.11 12.07 -17.67
N VAL A 331 -34.01 11.66 -17.04
CA VAL A 331 -33.52 10.27 -17.09
C VAL A 331 -34.42 9.40 -16.24
N PHE A 332 -34.90 8.31 -16.84
CA PHE A 332 -35.60 7.28 -16.08
C PHE A 332 -34.59 6.58 -15.14
N PRO A 333 -34.75 6.65 -13.80
CA PRO A 333 -33.70 6.24 -12.85
C PRO A 333 -33.15 4.82 -13.07
N PRO A 334 -33.94 3.79 -13.42
CA PRO A 334 -33.41 2.46 -13.71
C PRO A 334 -32.37 2.40 -14.84
N ILE A 335 -32.47 3.29 -15.82
CA ILE A 335 -31.46 3.41 -16.90
C ILE A 335 -30.13 3.92 -16.33
N LEU A 336 -30.18 4.85 -15.38
CA LEU A 336 -28.98 5.31 -14.70
C LEU A 336 -28.36 4.18 -13.87
N PHE A 337 -29.16 3.42 -13.12
CA PHE A 337 -28.64 2.34 -12.28
C PHE A 337 -27.96 1.23 -13.08
N HIS A 338 -28.57 0.75 -14.18
CA HIS A 338 -27.92 -0.21 -15.06
C HIS A 338 -26.63 0.34 -15.67
N ALA A 339 -26.62 1.61 -16.08
CA ALA A 339 -25.41 2.25 -16.60
C ALA A 339 -24.28 2.29 -15.56
N MET A 340 -24.60 2.66 -14.32
CA MET A 340 -23.63 2.71 -13.21
C MET A 340 -23.15 1.32 -12.85
N GLU A 341 -24.05 0.35 -12.68
CA GLU A 341 -23.73 -1.03 -12.35
C GLU A 341 -22.77 -1.63 -13.39
N TRP A 342 -23.12 -1.55 -14.68
CA TRP A 342 -22.28 -2.11 -15.73
C TRP A 342 -20.94 -1.40 -15.86
N PHE A 343 -20.92 -0.08 -15.64
CA PHE A 343 -19.69 0.69 -15.77
C PHE A 343 -18.73 0.52 -14.59
N TYR A 344 -19.25 0.51 -13.35
CA TYR A 344 -18.43 0.45 -12.14
C TYR A 344 -18.24 -0.96 -11.58
N SER A 345 -18.91 -1.99 -12.11
CA SER A 345 -18.72 -3.40 -11.69
C SER A 345 -17.29 -3.92 -11.76
N GLY A 346 -16.45 -3.34 -12.62
CA GLY A 346 -15.03 -3.67 -12.73
C GLY A 346 -14.12 -2.94 -11.74
N TYR A 347 -14.67 -2.01 -10.95
CA TYR A 347 -13.90 -1.04 -10.14
C TYR A 347 -14.36 -0.99 -8.68
N TRP A 348 -15.65 -1.18 -8.42
CA TRP A 348 -16.21 -1.11 -7.08
C TRP A 348 -16.56 -2.49 -6.55
N LEU A 349 -16.53 -2.62 -5.22
CA LEU A 349 -16.98 -3.82 -4.54
C LEU A 349 -18.49 -4.05 -4.77
N PRO A 350 -18.94 -5.30 -4.91
CA PRO A 350 -20.36 -5.62 -5.11
C PRO A 350 -21.29 -4.97 -4.09
N GLU A 351 -20.87 -4.88 -2.83
CA GLU A 351 -21.65 -4.29 -1.74
C GLU A 351 -21.92 -2.79 -1.97
N ASN A 352 -20.98 -2.07 -2.58
CA ASN A 352 -21.16 -0.65 -2.94
C ASN A 352 -22.17 -0.49 -4.08
N LEU A 353 -22.23 -1.46 -5.01
CA LEU A 353 -23.18 -1.47 -6.12
C LEU A 353 -24.58 -1.88 -5.66
N GLU A 354 -24.68 -2.83 -4.73
CA GLU A 354 -25.95 -3.26 -4.11
C GLU A 354 -26.63 -2.11 -3.34
N LEU A 355 -25.86 -1.26 -2.65
CA LEU A 355 -26.40 -0.06 -2.00
C LEU A 355 -27.07 0.89 -3.00
N MET A 356 -26.60 0.94 -4.25
CA MET A 356 -27.22 1.76 -5.30
C MET A 356 -28.53 1.14 -5.80
N SER A 357 -28.60 -0.19 -5.98
CA SER A 357 -29.81 -0.87 -6.47
C SER A 357 -30.95 -0.88 -5.45
N MET A 358 -30.64 -0.89 -4.16
CA MET A 358 -31.60 -0.78 -3.06
C MET A 358 -32.39 0.54 -3.02
N SER A 359 -31.98 1.55 -3.81
CA SER A 359 -32.60 2.88 -3.82
C SER A 359 -33.87 3.00 -4.67
N VAL A 360 -34.33 1.94 -5.35
CA VAL A 360 -35.63 1.93 -6.06
C VAL A 360 -36.55 0.77 -5.64
N PRO A 361 -37.03 0.74 -4.37
CA PRO A 361 -37.86 -0.36 -3.84
C PRO A 361 -39.19 -0.59 -4.59
N PHE A 362 -39.57 0.35 -5.46
CA PHE A 362 -40.90 0.41 -6.05
C PHE A 362 -41.06 -0.42 -7.34
N LEU A 363 -39.96 -0.71 -8.07
CA LEU A 363 -40.02 -1.43 -9.35
C LEU A 363 -40.48 -2.88 -9.20
N ASP A 364 -40.13 -3.54 -8.09
CA ASP A 364 -40.47 -4.94 -7.80
C ASP A 364 -41.76 -5.10 -6.97
N SER A 365 -42.52 -4.02 -6.79
CA SER A 365 -43.79 -4.03 -6.05
C SER A 365 -44.98 -4.19 -7.00
N GLU A 366 -46.12 -4.70 -6.50
CA GLU A 366 -47.40 -4.75 -7.26
C GLU A 366 -47.81 -3.37 -7.80
N ALA A 367 -47.37 -2.28 -7.17
CA ALA A 367 -47.63 -0.92 -7.65
C ALA A 367 -46.78 -0.54 -8.89
N GLY A 368 -45.68 -1.22 -9.14
CA GLY A 368 -44.86 -1.08 -10.35
C GLY A 368 -45.51 -1.69 -11.59
N GLU A 369 -46.19 -2.84 -11.47
CA GLU A 369 -46.85 -3.52 -12.60
C GLU A 369 -47.93 -2.65 -13.28
N ASP A 370 -48.57 -1.74 -12.55
CA ASP A 370 -49.61 -0.83 -13.07
C ASP A 370 -49.08 0.43 -13.80
N LEU A 371 -47.77 0.69 -13.80
CA LEU A 371 -47.18 1.98 -14.24
C LEU A 371 -46.63 2.03 -15.67
N GLN A 372 -46.96 1.07 -16.53
CA GLN A 372 -46.39 1.00 -17.89
C GLN A 372 -44.85 1.02 -17.86
N ILE A 373 -44.26 0.31 -16.89
CA ILE A 373 -42.80 0.28 -16.66
C ILE A 373 -42.03 -0.07 -17.94
N ASP A 374 -42.52 -1.02 -18.73
CA ASP A 374 -41.87 -1.40 -19.99
C ASP A 374 -41.82 -0.24 -21.01
N GLU A 375 -42.84 0.61 -21.03
CA GLU A 375 -42.86 1.80 -21.88
C GLU A 375 -41.85 2.84 -21.39
N MET A 376 -41.77 3.04 -20.07
CA MET A 376 -40.79 3.95 -19.45
C MET A 376 -39.35 3.49 -19.69
N PHE A 377 -39.08 2.18 -19.60
CA PHE A 377 -37.77 1.61 -19.96
C PHE A 377 -37.44 1.84 -21.42
N ALA A 378 -38.36 1.52 -22.34
CA ALA A 378 -38.14 1.70 -23.77
C ALA A 378 -37.90 3.18 -24.13
N GLN A 379 -38.69 4.10 -23.57
CA GLN A 379 -38.49 5.55 -23.74
C GLN A 379 -37.16 6.01 -23.15
N GLY A 380 -36.79 5.48 -21.98
CA GLY A 380 -35.52 5.74 -21.30
C GLY A 380 -34.31 5.33 -22.14
N ILE A 381 -34.34 4.16 -22.79
CA ILE A 381 -33.26 3.68 -23.66
C ILE A 381 -33.16 4.54 -24.94
N VAL A 382 -34.30 4.92 -25.54
CA VAL A 382 -34.31 5.85 -26.69
C VAL A 382 -33.71 7.21 -26.30
N TYR A 383 -34.04 7.70 -25.10
CA TYR A 383 -33.49 8.93 -24.56
C TYR A 383 -31.98 8.83 -24.32
N LEU A 384 -31.53 7.73 -23.69
CA LEU A 384 -30.11 7.40 -23.48
C LEU A 384 -29.34 7.43 -24.80
N ARG A 385 -29.80 6.70 -25.81
CA ARG A 385 -29.18 6.63 -27.14
C ARG A 385 -29.00 8.01 -27.77
N LYS A 386 -29.94 8.93 -27.54
CA LYS A 386 -29.92 10.28 -28.12
C LYS A 386 -29.03 11.25 -27.34
N LYS A 387 -29.11 11.26 -26.00
CA LYS A 387 -28.48 12.29 -25.15
C LYS A 387 -27.12 11.86 -24.59
N TYR A 388 -26.90 10.54 -24.44
CA TYR A 388 -25.70 9.93 -23.86
C TYR A 388 -25.15 8.80 -24.78
N PRO A 389 -24.71 9.17 -26.00
CA PRO A 389 -24.38 8.21 -27.05
C PRO A 389 -23.07 7.45 -26.81
N LEU A 390 -22.17 7.91 -25.93
CA LEU A 390 -20.95 7.15 -25.61
C LEU A 390 -21.28 6.00 -24.68
N LEU A 391 -22.08 6.27 -23.65
CA LEU A 391 -22.55 5.27 -22.71
C LEU A 391 -23.44 4.23 -23.39
N TYR A 392 -24.37 4.65 -24.25
CA TYR A 392 -25.17 3.70 -25.03
C TYR A 392 -24.31 2.80 -25.92
N ARG A 393 -23.32 3.38 -26.63
CA ARG A 393 -22.43 2.59 -27.51
C ARG A 393 -21.56 1.60 -26.76
N ARG A 394 -21.14 1.92 -25.53
CA ARG A 394 -20.32 1.04 -24.70
C ARG A 394 -21.03 -0.26 -24.35
N PHE A 395 -22.32 -0.17 -24.03
CA PHE A 395 -23.16 -1.31 -23.63
C PHE A 395 -24.29 -1.56 -24.63
N GLN A 396 -24.00 -1.36 -25.91
CA GLN A 396 -25.05 -1.33 -26.94
C GLN A 396 -25.84 -2.63 -26.99
N ASN A 397 -25.15 -3.78 -26.91
CA ASN A 397 -25.80 -5.08 -26.99
C ASN A 397 -26.76 -5.28 -25.81
N ASP A 398 -26.33 -4.91 -24.59
CA ASP A 398 -27.12 -5.04 -23.37
C ASP A 398 -28.35 -4.11 -23.41
N TRP A 399 -28.18 -2.87 -23.87
CA TRP A 399 -29.30 -1.93 -24.06
C TRP A 399 -30.28 -2.39 -25.14
N ASP A 400 -29.78 -2.91 -26.27
CA ASP A 400 -30.60 -3.39 -27.37
C ASP A 400 -31.40 -4.64 -26.98
N GLU A 401 -30.84 -5.51 -26.13
CA GLU A 401 -31.52 -6.68 -25.56
C GLU A 401 -32.68 -6.25 -24.64
N ILE A 402 -32.40 -5.41 -23.63
CA ILE A 402 -33.45 -4.89 -22.73
C ILE A 402 -34.52 -4.17 -23.55
N PHE A 403 -34.14 -3.34 -24.52
CA PHE A 403 -35.10 -2.66 -25.37
C PHE A 403 -35.98 -3.64 -26.14
N ALA A 404 -35.40 -4.69 -26.73
CA ALA A 404 -36.13 -5.70 -27.49
C ALA A 404 -37.10 -6.53 -26.63
N GLU A 405 -36.77 -6.81 -25.37
CA GLU A 405 -37.67 -7.47 -24.42
C GLU A 405 -38.85 -6.56 -24.08
N ARG A 406 -38.57 -5.34 -23.65
CA ARG A 406 -39.57 -4.40 -23.12
C ARG A 406 -40.58 -3.94 -24.17
N ILE A 407 -40.21 -3.90 -25.47
CA ILE A 407 -41.16 -3.53 -26.53
C ILE A 407 -42.14 -4.65 -26.92
N GLN A 408 -41.89 -5.91 -26.55
CA GLN A 408 -42.75 -7.04 -26.94
C GLN A 408 -44.15 -6.91 -26.35
N ASP A 409 -44.22 -6.45 -25.10
CA ASP A 409 -45.47 -6.32 -24.35
C ASP A 409 -46.19 -4.98 -24.59
N LEU A 410 -45.57 -4.06 -25.35
CA LEU A 410 -46.17 -2.76 -25.68
C LEU A 410 -47.27 -2.83 -26.74
N ASN A 411 -48.34 -2.08 -26.50
CA ASN A 411 -49.42 -1.88 -27.45
C ASN A 411 -48.98 -1.03 -28.67
N ARG A 412 -49.80 -1.02 -29.73
CA ARG A 412 -49.47 -0.32 -31.00
C ARG A 412 -49.32 1.21 -30.86
N GLU A 413 -49.94 1.82 -29.86
CA GLU A 413 -49.89 3.27 -29.66
C GLU A 413 -48.60 3.68 -28.95
N ALA A 414 -48.21 2.96 -27.89
CA ALA A 414 -46.93 3.11 -27.19
C ALA A 414 -45.74 2.94 -28.16
N ARG A 415 -45.78 1.91 -29.02
CA ARG A 415 -44.75 1.70 -30.05
C ARG A 415 -44.61 2.86 -31.05
N ARG A 416 -45.69 3.62 -31.31
CA ARG A 416 -45.66 4.80 -32.20
C ARG A 416 -45.05 6.03 -31.52
N GLN A 417 -45.18 6.14 -30.20
CA GLN A 417 -44.61 7.26 -29.43
C GLN A 417 -43.09 7.17 -29.28
N LEU A 418 -42.53 5.95 -29.34
CA LEU A 418 -41.08 5.70 -29.25
C LEU A 418 -40.24 6.29 -30.41
N LYS A 419 -40.86 6.85 -31.46
CA LYS A 419 -40.18 7.44 -32.65
C LYS A 419 -38.96 6.61 -33.11
N ILE A 420 -39.15 5.29 -33.20
CA ILE A 420 -38.16 4.33 -33.70
C ILE A 420 -37.74 4.69 -35.12
#